data_AF-A0A0F9EG50-F1
#
_entry.id   AF-A0A0F9EG50-F1
#
_cell.length_a   1.000
_cell.length_b   1.000
_cell.length_c   1.000
_cell.angle_alpha   90.00
_cell.angle_beta   90.00
_cell.angle_gamma   90.00
#
_symmetry.space_group_name_H-M   'P 1'
#
loop_
_entity.id
_entity.type
_entity.pdbx_description
1 polymer ?
#
loop_
_entity_poly.entity_id
_entity_poly.type
_entity_poly.pdbx_seq_one_letter_code
_entity_poly.pdbx_strand_id
1 'polypeptide(L)'
;MALEKQIVYRQQIDEFGNINVQKVEQILEDGEVHSEKYHRHVVAPGEEAKDEDAVTKEIAKVVHTPEVIAAYEARIAESQIE
;
A
#
# COMPACT_ATOMS: atom_id res chain seq x y z
N MET A 1 -13.05 8.21 30.30
CA MET A 1 -11.98 7.54 29.53
C MET A 1 -12.64 6.60 28.54
N ALA A 2 -12.86 7.10 27.32
CA ALA A 2 -13.28 6.28 26.19
C ALA A 2 -12.05 6.05 25.31
N LEU A 3 -11.70 4.78 25.10
CA LEU A 3 -10.66 4.40 24.15
C LEU A 3 -11.34 4.02 22.84
N GLU A 4 -11.01 4.73 21.77
CA GLU A 4 -11.57 4.47 20.44
C GLU A 4 -10.48 3.91 19.53
N LYS A 5 -10.82 2.91 18.71
CA LYS A 5 -9.92 2.36 17.69
C LYS A 5 -10.34 2.88 16.33
N GLN A 6 -9.41 3.51 15.61
CA GLN A 6 -9.58 3.84 14.19
C GLN A 6 -8.48 3.22 13.33
N ILE A 7 -8.78 3.03 12.05
CA ILE A 7 -7.83 2.54 11.06
C ILE A 7 -7.71 3.60 9.97
N VAL A 8 -6.47 4.03 9.72
CA VAL A 8 -6.12 4.99 8.68
C VAL A 8 -5.18 4.32 7.70
N TYR A 9 -5.35 4.56 6.41
CA TYR A 9 -4.46 4.07 5.37
C TYR A 9 -3.65 5.23 4.79
N ARG A 10 -2.39 4.98 4.47
CA ARG A 10 -1.49 5.91 3.78
C ARG A 10 -0.86 5.18 2.61
N GLN A 11 -1.07 5.68 1.40
CA GLN A 11 -0.54 5.12 0.17
C GLN A 11 0.54 6.03 -0.42
N GLN A 12 1.63 5.45 -0.89
CA GLN A 12 2.67 6.13 -1.66
C GLN A 12 3.00 5.31 -2.90
N ILE A 13 3.05 5.94 -4.06
CA ILE A 13 3.36 5.30 -5.33
C ILE A 13 4.80 5.66 -5.70
N ASP A 14 5.61 4.68 -6.11
CA ASP A 14 6.96 4.93 -6.61
C ASP A 14 7.00 5.10 -8.13
N GLU A 15 8.18 5.43 -8.67
CA GLU A 15 8.39 5.63 -10.10
C GLU A 15 8.24 4.35 -10.95
N PHE A 16 8.30 3.18 -10.31
CA PHE A 16 8.15 1.87 -10.96
C PHE A 16 6.72 1.34 -10.85
N GLY A 17 5.80 2.13 -10.27
CA GLY A 17 4.40 1.76 -10.09
C GLY A 17 4.12 0.86 -8.88
N ASN A 18 5.09 0.63 -7.99
CA ASN A 18 4.83 -0.05 -6.73
C ASN A 18 4.03 0.85 -5.79
N ILE A 19 3.01 0.27 -5.16
CA ILE A 19 2.15 0.96 -4.21
C ILE A 19 2.56 0.53 -2.81
N ASN A 20 3.18 1.44 -2.09
CA ASN A 20 3.52 1.27 -0.68
C ASN A 20 2.29 1.60 0.16
N VAL A 21 1.71 0.58 0.80
CA VAL A 21 0.52 0.73 1.63
C VAL A 21 0.93 0.63 3.09
N GLN A 22 0.57 1.65 3.86
CA GLN A 22 0.74 1.68 5.30
C GLN A 22 -0.63 1.76 5.98
N LYS A 23 -1.01 0.67 6.64
CA LYS A 23 -2.17 0.61 7.53
C LYS A 23 -1.75 1.03 8.93
N VAL A 24 -2.38 2.09 9.44
CA VAL A 24 -2.14 2.65 10.77
C VAL A 24 -3.35 2.36 11.65
N GLU A 25 -3.17 1.50 12.65
CA GLU A 25 -4.19 1.29 13.69
C GLU A 25 -3.91 2.25 14.83
N GLN A 26 -4.80 3.21 15.05
CA GLN A 26 -4.66 4.24 16.08
C GLN A 26 -5.65 3.97 17.22
N ILE A 27 -5.17 4.10 18.46
CA ILE A 27 -6.01 4.13 19.66
C ILE A 27 -6.07 5.57 20.14
N LEU A 28 -7.27 6.14 20.21
CA LEU A 28 -7.50 7.49 20.69
C LEU A 28 -8.00 7.45 22.14
N GLU A 29 -7.54 8.41 22.93
CA GLU A 29 -8.04 8.72 24.26
C GLU A 29 -8.55 10.16 24.23
N ASP A 30 -9.85 10.34 24.49
CA ASP A 30 -10.52 11.65 24.48
C ASP A 30 -10.29 12.47 23.19
N GLY A 31 -10.15 11.78 22.05
CA GLY A 31 -9.96 12.38 20.73
C GLY A 31 -8.49 12.62 20.34
N GLU A 32 -7.54 12.38 21.23
CA GLU A 32 -6.10 12.47 20.95
C GLU A 32 -5.49 11.09 20.69
N VAL A 33 -4.52 11.01 19.78
CA VAL A 33 -3.85 9.74 19.45
C VAL A 33 -2.95 9.33 20.62
N HIS A 34 -3.30 8.23 21.29
CA HIS A 34 -2.57 7.68 22.43
C HIS A 34 -1.53 6.64 21.98
N SER A 35 -1.87 5.79 20.99
CA SER A 35 -0.92 4.82 20.43
C SER A 35 -1.22 4.50 18.97
N GLU A 36 -0.18 4.09 18.24
CA GLU A 36 -0.27 3.72 16.83
C GLU A 36 0.46 2.39 16.58
N LYS A 37 -0.11 1.55 15.71
CA LYS A 37 0.57 0.38 15.14
C LYS A 37 0.59 0.51 13.63
N TYR A 38 1.76 0.22 13.04
CA TYR A 38 1.97 0.34 11.60
C TYR A 38 2.17 -1.03 10.97
N HIS A 39 1.38 -1.32 9.93
CA HIS A 39 1.56 -2.47 9.07
C HIS A 39 1.89 -1.97 7.67
N ARG A 40 3.03 -2.40 7.12
CA ARG A 40 3.51 -1.99 5.80
C ARG A 40 3.59 -3.20 4.91
N HIS A 41 3.12 -3.04 3.68
CA HIS A 41 3.37 -3.97 2.59
C HIS A 41 3.44 -3.17 1.29
N VAL A 42 3.87 -3.85 0.22
CA VAL A 42 3.96 -3.30 -1.12
C VAL A 42 3.04 -4.11 -2.00
N VAL A 43 2.23 -3.43 -2.81
CA VAL A 43 1.53 -4.05 -3.93
C VAL A 43 2.35 -3.77 -5.17
N ALA A 44 2.96 -4.81 -5.73
CA ALA A 44 3.79 -4.70 -6.91
C ALA A 44 2.95 -4.61 -8.20
N PRO A 45 3.45 -3.99 -9.28
CA PRO A 45 2.79 -4.04 -10.59
C PRO A 45 2.45 -5.47 -11.01
N GLY A 46 1.18 -5.72 -11.32
CA GLY A 46 0.66 -7.03 -11.70
C GLY A 46 0.12 -7.88 -10.55
N GLU A 47 0.35 -7.46 -9.29
CA GLU A 47 -0.24 -8.10 -8.12
C GLU A 47 -1.72 -7.71 -7.97
N GLU A 48 -2.55 -8.69 -7.59
CA GLU A 48 -3.97 -8.47 -7.36
C GLU A 48 -4.19 -7.87 -5.97
N ALA A 49 -4.53 -6.57 -5.89
CA ALA A 49 -4.84 -5.85 -4.63
C ALA A 49 -6.19 -6.27 -3.98
N LYS A 50 -6.51 -7.57 -3.94
CA LYS A 50 -7.83 -8.10 -3.53
C LYS A 50 -8.13 -7.87 -2.06
N ASP A 51 -7.13 -7.96 -1.19
CA ASP A 51 -7.28 -7.81 0.26
C ASP A 51 -7.07 -6.37 0.75
N GLU A 52 -6.85 -5.44 -0.18
CA GLU A 52 -6.58 -4.05 0.11
C GLU A 52 -7.83 -3.19 0.32
N ASP A 53 -7.63 -1.99 0.89
CA ASP A 53 -8.68 -0.99 1.03
C ASP A 53 -9.15 -0.46 -0.34
N ALA A 54 -10.35 0.15 -0.35
CA ALA A 54 -10.97 0.61 -1.59
C ALA A 54 -10.12 1.64 -2.36
N VAL A 55 -9.40 2.52 -1.67
CA VAL A 55 -8.55 3.53 -2.31
C VAL A 55 -7.35 2.86 -2.98
N THR A 56 -6.68 1.95 -2.27
CA THR A 56 -5.56 1.18 -2.82
C THR A 56 -5.97 0.35 -4.04
N LYS A 57 -7.17 -0.25 -4.01
CA LYS A 57 -7.73 -0.98 -5.18
C LYS A 57 -7.92 -0.10 -6.40
N GLU A 58 -8.45 1.11 -6.24
CA GLU A 58 -8.63 2.04 -7.35
C GLU A 58 -7.29 2.58 -7.87
N ILE A 59 -6.34 2.86 -6.96
CA ILE A 59 -4.98 3.25 -7.36
C ILE A 59 -4.32 2.14 -8.18
N ALA A 60 -4.39 0.87 -7.74
CA ALA A 60 -3.81 -0.26 -8.45
C ALA A 60 -4.37 -0.40 -9.88
N LYS A 61 -5.67 -0.19 -10.08
CA LYS A 61 -6.28 -0.22 -11.43
C LYS A 61 -5.75 0.87 -12.36
N VAL A 62 -5.43 2.04 -11.82
CA VAL A 62 -4.94 3.18 -12.60
C VAL A 62 -3.43 3.09 -12.85
N VAL A 63 -2.67 2.64 -11.86
CA VAL A 63 -1.20 2.61 -11.90
C VAL A 63 -0.67 1.35 -12.59
N HIS A 64 -1.28 0.18 -12.36
CA HIS A 64 -0.84 -1.09 -12.96
C HIS A 64 -1.35 -1.22 -14.40
N THR A 65 -0.93 -0.27 -15.24
CA THR A 65 -1.14 -0.36 -16.68
C THR A 65 -0.29 -1.51 -17.26
N PRO A 66 -0.68 -2.08 -18.42
CA PRO A 66 0.10 -3.15 -19.06
C PRO A 66 1.56 -2.77 -19.33
N GLU A 67 1.82 -1.50 -19.65
CA GLU A 67 3.17 -0.98 -19.90
C GLU A 67 4.03 -0.99 -18.63
N VAL A 68 3.46 -0.55 -17.50
CA VAL A 68 4.14 -0.54 -16.20
C VAL A 68 4.40 -1.96 -15.70
N ILE A 69 3.45 -2.88 -15.90
CA ILE A 69 3.64 -4.30 -15.55
C ILE A 69 4.79 -4.89 -16.37
N ALA A 70 4.80 -4.69 -17.69
CA ALA A 70 5.86 -5.20 -18.56
C ALA A 70 7.25 -4.63 -18.19
N ALA A 71 7.32 -3.33 -17.87
CA ALA A 71 8.55 -2.70 -17.41
C ALA A 71 9.04 -3.27 -16.07
N TYR A 72 8.11 -3.56 -15.15
CA TYR A 72 8.42 -4.15 -13.85
C TYR A 72 8.92 -5.59 -13.97
N GLU A 73 8.28 -6.42 -14.80
CA GLU A 73 8.71 -7.79 -15.07
C GLU A 73 10.10 -7.85 -15.71
N ALA A 74 10.39 -6.95 -16.67
CA ALA A 74 11.71 -6.84 -17.28
C ALA A 74 12.79 -6.51 -16.23
N ARG A 75 12.49 -5.60 -15.29
CA ARG A 75 13.41 -5.22 -14.21
C ARG A 75 13.65 -6.37 -13.23
N ILE A 76 12.62 -7.14 -12.89
CA ILE A 76 12.78 -8.35 -12.08
C ILE A 76 13.69 -9.35 -12.80
N ALA A 77 13.44 -9.59 -14.09
CA ALA A 77 14.24 -10.52 -14.88
C ALA A 77 15.73 -10.10 -14.92
N GLU A 78 16.04 -8.81 -15.13
CA GLU A 78 17.41 -8.30 -15.05
C GLU A 78 18.04 -8.52 -13.67
N SER A 79 17.29 -8.24 -12.59
CA SER A 79 17.76 -8.42 -11.22
C SER A 79 18.00 -9.88 -10.80
N GLN A 80 17.42 -10.86 -11.51
CA GLN A 80 17.60 -12.30 -11.23
C GLN A 80 18.76 -12.94 -12.02
N ILE A 81 19.33 -12.21 -12.98
CA ILE A 81 20.42 -12.69 -13.84
C ILE A 81 21.81 -12.37 -13.25
N GLU A 82 21.85 -11.49 -12.24
CA GLU A 82 23.04 -11.14 -11.46
C GLU A 82 23.25 -12.10 -10.26
#